data_AF-A0A1H4C0H0-F1
#
_entry.id   AF-A0A1H4C0H0-F1
#
_cell.length_a   1.000
_cell.length_b   1.000
_cell.length_c   1.000
_cell.angle_alpha   90.00
_cell.angle_beta   90.00
_cell.angle_gamma   90.00
#
_symmetry.space_group_name_H-M   'P 1'
#
loop_
_entity.id
_entity.type
_entity.pdbx_description
1 polymer ?
#
loop_
_entity_poly.entity_id
_entity_poly.type
_entity_poly.pdbx_seq_one_letter_code
_entity_poly.pdbx_strand_id
1 'polypeptide(L)'
;MSVKNSIRFVEYSSVFVLCAFLLMVLSLVGTDDSQIHVNFYLLGVSGILFLIYIFKDKIIYSRIKHSRDKNLFWQVLEKIHLSENILLELPQENSTFKSDVNPVLDSFIRENGLNTKVGTRRTHDYIIWATIVLYLVGVYAANQLLSLNASDTALIAILGLVCIAFGYLFGNYSFFRSGGIAMEFTPEALIVHHKVLSWDKIIDWQYNRRDATNNSSVTIYYYNTYLEVKSINIELFQLNIRKIDLVLLLSHFKETYGKNIY
;
A
#
# COMPACT_ATOMS: atom_id res chain seq x y z
N MET A 1 -13.37 -10.87 -1.48
CA MET A 1 -12.23 -10.05 -1.98
C MET A 1 -11.49 -9.54 -0.76
N SER A 2 -10.16 -9.63 -0.72
CA SER A 2 -9.39 -9.37 0.51
C SER A 2 -9.44 -7.90 0.94
N VAL A 3 -9.53 -7.66 2.24
CA VAL A 3 -9.50 -6.33 2.88
C VAL A 3 -8.29 -5.53 2.38
N LYS A 4 -7.13 -6.19 2.31
CA LYS A 4 -5.88 -5.65 1.76
C LYS A 4 -6.02 -5.06 0.36
N ASN A 5 -6.68 -5.75 -0.56
CA ASN A 5 -6.80 -5.27 -1.94
C ASN A 5 -7.69 -4.03 -2.05
N SER A 6 -8.74 -3.99 -1.23
CA SER A 6 -9.62 -2.82 -1.16
C SER A 6 -8.89 -1.60 -0.59
N ILE A 7 -8.11 -1.74 0.49
CA ILE A 7 -7.32 -0.62 1.06
C ILE A 7 -6.23 -0.17 0.07
N ARG A 8 -5.58 -1.10 -0.62
CA ARG A 8 -4.62 -0.77 -1.69
C ARG A 8 -5.28 0.03 -2.82
N PHE A 9 -6.48 -0.35 -3.26
CA PHE A 9 -7.22 0.41 -4.26
C PHE A 9 -7.44 1.87 -3.85
N VAL A 10 -7.74 2.12 -2.57
CA VAL A 10 -7.87 3.47 -2.02
C VAL A 10 -6.55 4.24 -2.10
N GLU A 11 -5.48 3.65 -1.61
CA GLU A 11 -4.15 4.27 -1.60
C GLU A 11 -3.73 4.70 -3.01
N TYR A 12 -3.95 3.83 -4.00
CA TYR A 12 -3.56 4.06 -5.38
C TYR A 12 -4.56 4.88 -6.19
N SER A 13 -5.72 5.25 -5.65
CA SER A 13 -6.71 6.05 -6.36
C SER A 13 -6.17 7.41 -6.81
N SER A 14 -5.24 8.00 -6.05
CA SER A 14 -4.53 9.22 -6.40
C SER A 14 -3.64 9.07 -7.65
N VAL A 15 -3.07 7.88 -7.88
CA VAL A 15 -2.25 7.57 -9.05
C VAL A 15 -3.11 7.53 -10.33
N PHE A 16 -4.39 7.15 -10.22
CA PHE A 16 -5.31 7.18 -11.37
C PHE A 16 -5.50 8.59 -11.92
N VAL A 17 -5.47 9.62 -11.07
CA VAL A 17 -5.54 11.02 -11.53
C VAL A 17 -4.31 11.39 -12.35
N LEU A 18 -3.13 10.97 -11.90
CA LEU A 18 -1.88 11.23 -12.61
C LEU A 18 -1.85 10.48 -13.95
N CYS A 19 -2.32 9.24 -14.00
CA CYS A 19 -2.52 8.51 -15.26
C CYS A 19 -3.52 9.20 -16.17
N ALA A 20 -4.67 9.63 -15.63
CA ALA A 20 -5.70 10.32 -16.39
C ALA A 20 -5.14 11.60 -17.02
N PHE A 21 -4.40 12.39 -16.25
CA PHE A 21 -3.73 13.60 -16.73
C PHE A 21 -2.72 13.28 -17.83
N LEU A 22 -1.87 12.28 -17.63
CA LEU A 22 -0.86 11.89 -18.63
C LEU A 22 -1.50 11.43 -19.93
N LEU A 23 -2.55 10.60 -19.86
CA LEU A 23 -3.32 10.17 -21.04
C LEU A 23 -4.04 11.33 -21.72
N MET A 24 -4.54 12.29 -20.95
CA MET A 24 -5.16 13.51 -21.49
C MET A 24 -4.14 14.35 -22.25
N VAL A 25 -2.95 14.56 -21.69
CA VAL A 25 -1.85 15.28 -22.36
C VAL A 25 -1.45 14.55 -23.65
N LEU A 26 -1.32 13.22 -23.62
CA LEU A 26 -1.01 12.43 -24.81
C LEU A 26 -2.09 12.57 -25.89
N SER A 27 -3.37 12.60 -25.51
CA SER A 27 -4.47 12.81 -26.45
C SER A 27 -4.47 14.18 -27.14
N LEU A 28 -3.83 15.18 -26.53
CA LEU A 28 -3.76 16.55 -27.07
C LEU A 28 -2.55 16.75 -28.00
N VAL A 29 -1.55 15.86 -27.97
CA VAL A 29 -0.31 15.99 -28.77
C VAL A 29 -0.46 15.33 -30.15
N GLY A 30 -1.31 14.32 -30.31
CA GLY A 30 -1.52 13.62 -31.58
C GLY A 30 -2.62 14.24 -32.44
N THR A 31 -2.45 15.45 -32.98
CA THR A 31 -3.53 16.16 -33.72
C THR A 31 -3.60 15.88 -35.22
N ASP A 32 -3.20 14.68 -35.67
CA ASP A 32 -3.37 14.29 -37.08
C ASP A 32 -4.74 13.64 -37.29
N ASP A 33 -5.44 14.01 -38.38
CA ASP A 33 -6.80 13.54 -38.70
C ASP A 33 -6.93 11.99 -38.77
N SER A 34 -5.82 11.29 -39.04
CA SER A 34 -5.78 9.82 -39.05
C SER A 34 -5.81 9.17 -37.65
N GLN A 35 -5.60 9.95 -36.58
CA GLN A 35 -5.47 9.48 -35.20
C GLN A 35 -6.62 9.90 -34.28
N ILE A 36 -7.67 10.53 -34.81
CA ILE A 36 -8.84 11.02 -34.05
C ILE A 36 -9.46 9.92 -33.19
N HIS A 37 -9.55 8.68 -33.70
CA HIS A 37 -10.09 7.55 -32.93
C HIS A 37 -9.24 7.24 -31.70
N VAL A 38 -7.92 7.28 -31.81
CA VAL A 38 -6.97 7.00 -30.71
C VAL A 38 -7.10 8.06 -29.62
N ASN A 39 -7.20 9.34 -29.99
CA ASN A 39 -7.39 10.42 -29.01
C ASN A 39 -8.72 10.30 -28.27
N PHE A 40 -9.79 9.91 -28.97
CA PHE A 40 -11.10 9.71 -28.35
C PHE A 40 -11.07 8.56 -27.33
N TYR A 41 -10.37 7.46 -27.63
CA TYR A 41 -10.16 6.37 -26.66
C TYR A 41 -9.32 6.83 -25.46
N LEU A 42 -8.23 7.57 -25.68
CA LEU A 42 -7.38 8.09 -24.61
C LEU A 42 -8.15 9.04 -23.68
N LEU A 43 -8.97 9.93 -24.25
CA LEU A 43 -9.86 10.81 -23.49
C LEU A 43 -10.92 10.03 -22.72
N GLY A 44 -11.53 9.01 -23.33
CA GLY A 44 -12.49 8.13 -22.66
C GLY A 44 -11.89 7.40 -21.45
N VAL A 45 -10.69 6.82 -21.60
CA VAL A 45 -9.98 6.15 -20.52
C VAL A 45 -9.58 7.14 -19.42
N SER A 46 -9.09 8.33 -19.80
CA SER A 46 -8.79 9.41 -18.85
C SER A 46 -10.02 9.81 -18.04
N GLY A 47 -11.16 10.01 -18.70
CA GLY A 47 -12.43 10.32 -18.05
C GLY A 47 -12.86 9.24 -17.06
N ILE A 48 -12.75 7.96 -17.43
CA ILE A 48 -13.07 6.83 -16.52
C ILE A 48 -12.15 6.84 -15.29
N LEU A 49 -10.85 7.01 -15.48
CA LEU A 49 -9.88 7.06 -14.37
C LEU A 49 -10.14 8.24 -13.43
N PHE A 50 -10.52 9.40 -13.99
CA PHE A 50 -10.90 10.57 -13.22
C PHE A 50 -12.20 10.37 -12.43
N LEU A 51 -13.21 9.72 -13.04
CA LEU A 51 -14.45 9.35 -12.35
C LEU A 51 -14.19 8.36 -11.21
N ILE A 52 -13.28 7.40 -11.37
CA ILE A 52 -12.88 6.48 -10.29
C ILE A 52 -12.32 7.26 -9.10
N TYR A 53 -11.53 8.31 -9.35
CA TYR A 53 -11.01 9.17 -8.29
C TYR A 53 -12.12 9.98 -7.59
N ILE A 54 -13.04 10.59 -8.32
CA ILE A 54 -14.17 11.34 -7.74
C ILE A 54 -15.07 10.42 -6.90
N PHE A 55 -15.38 9.23 -7.41
CA PHE A 55 -16.25 8.29 -6.73
C PHE A 55 -15.53 7.37 -5.73
N LYS A 56 -14.23 7.62 -5.46
CA LYS A 56 -13.43 6.77 -4.57
C LYS A 56 -14.10 6.57 -3.21
N ASP A 57 -14.66 7.62 -2.61
CA ASP A 57 -15.25 7.55 -1.27
C ASP A 57 -16.53 6.72 -1.24
N LYS A 58 -17.36 6.80 -2.30
CA LYS A 58 -18.55 5.93 -2.45
C LYS A 58 -18.15 4.47 -2.70
N ILE A 59 -17.09 4.24 -3.47
CA ILE A 59 -16.55 2.89 -3.70
C ILE A 59 -16.04 2.31 -2.38
N ILE A 60 -15.31 3.11 -1.58
CA ILE A 60 -14.81 2.73 -0.26
C ILE A 60 -15.94 2.36 0.67
N TYR A 61 -16.93 3.23 0.80
CA TYR A 61 -18.10 2.99 1.66
C TYR A 61 -18.86 1.72 1.27
N SER A 62 -19.11 1.55 -0.03
CA SER A 62 -19.76 0.34 -0.54
C SER A 62 -18.94 -0.91 -0.22
N ARG A 63 -17.61 -0.85 -0.33
CA ARG A 63 -16.73 -1.98 0.01
C ARG A 63 -16.70 -2.28 1.50
N ILE A 64 -16.68 -1.26 2.36
CA ILE A 64 -16.78 -1.42 3.83
C ILE A 64 -18.08 -2.12 4.19
N LYS A 65 -19.21 -1.65 3.64
CA LYS A 65 -20.55 -2.19 3.93
C LYS A 65 -20.67 -3.69 3.63
N HIS A 66 -19.98 -4.17 2.60
CA HIS A 66 -20.02 -5.57 2.17
C HIS A 66 -18.82 -6.42 2.66
N SER A 67 -17.91 -5.84 3.47
CA SER A 67 -16.80 -6.59 4.07
C SER A 67 -17.29 -7.40 5.28
N ARG A 68 -16.69 -8.59 5.48
CA ARG A 68 -16.91 -9.38 6.71
C ARG A 68 -16.28 -8.71 7.93
N ASP A 69 -15.09 -8.12 7.77
CA ASP A 69 -14.32 -7.52 8.85
C ASP A 69 -14.40 -5.98 8.79
N LYS A 70 -15.59 -5.42 9.03
CA LYS A 70 -15.85 -3.97 8.90
C LYS A 70 -15.01 -3.12 9.86
N ASN A 71 -14.92 -3.55 11.11
CA ASN A 71 -14.23 -2.82 12.19
C ASN A 71 -12.72 -2.74 11.93
N LEU A 72 -12.10 -3.87 11.60
CA LEU A 72 -10.69 -3.95 11.25
C LEU A 72 -10.37 -3.13 10.00
N PHE A 73 -11.25 -3.14 9.00
CA PHE A 73 -11.13 -2.28 7.81
C PHE A 73 -11.14 -0.80 8.16
N TRP A 74 -12.06 -0.38 9.03
CA TRP A 74 -12.19 1.00 9.47
C TRP A 74 -10.98 1.49 10.26
N GLN A 75 -10.56 0.72 11.25
CA GLN A 75 -9.38 1.04 12.08
C GLN A 75 -8.13 1.21 11.21
N VAL A 76 -7.93 0.35 10.22
CA VAL A 76 -6.74 0.43 9.34
C VAL A 76 -6.81 1.66 8.43
N LEU A 77 -7.99 2.03 7.91
CA LEU A 77 -8.14 3.24 7.10
C LEU A 77 -7.84 4.51 7.91
N GLU A 78 -8.35 4.56 9.15
CA GLU A 78 -8.14 5.67 10.08
C GLU A 78 -6.66 5.80 10.46
N LYS A 79 -6.04 4.69 10.88
CA LYS A 79 -4.62 4.64 11.27
C LYS A 79 -3.67 4.98 10.12
N ILE A 80 -4.06 4.78 8.86
CA ILE A 80 -3.22 5.11 7.68
C ILE A 80 -3.56 6.50 7.12
N HIS A 81 -4.45 7.27 7.76
CA HIS A 81 -4.88 8.60 7.31
C HIS A 81 -5.50 8.59 5.89
N LEU A 82 -6.15 7.49 5.50
CA LEU A 82 -6.84 7.38 4.21
C LEU A 82 -8.29 7.88 4.27
N SER A 83 -8.83 8.07 5.48
CA SER A 83 -10.20 8.54 5.75
C SER A 83 -10.30 10.03 6.07
N GLU A 84 -9.22 10.82 5.98
CA GLU A 84 -9.19 12.23 6.44
C GLU A 84 -10.26 13.15 5.80
N ASN A 85 -10.91 12.73 4.70
CA ASN A 85 -12.00 13.45 4.04
C ASN A 85 -13.35 12.70 4.04
N ILE A 86 -13.43 11.55 4.72
CA ILE A 86 -14.62 10.70 4.71
C ILE A 86 -15.38 10.94 6.03
N LEU A 87 -16.27 11.93 6.02
CA LEU A 87 -17.32 12.07 7.03
C LEU A 87 -18.31 10.90 6.85
N LEU A 88 -18.03 9.78 7.52
CA LEU A 88 -18.96 8.66 7.63
C LEU A 88 -19.19 8.38 9.11
N GLU A 89 -20.46 8.28 9.47
CA GLU A 89 -20.92 7.85 10.78
C GLU A 89 -20.26 6.49 11.10
N LEU A 90 -19.56 6.41 12.23
CA LEU A 90 -19.06 5.14 12.73
C LEU A 90 -20.24 4.17 12.80
N PRO A 91 -20.14 2.94 12.27
CA PRO A 91 -21.16 1.94 12.52
C PRO A 91 -21.21 1.67 14.03
N GLN A 92 -22.25 2.17 14.70
CA GLN A 92 -22.62 1.75 16.04
C GLN A 92 -23.14 0.31 15.95
N GLU A 93 -22.26 -0.67 15.96
CA GLU A 93 -22.63 -2.08 16.09
C GLU A 93 -22.10 -2.62 17.42
N ASN A 94 -23.04 -3.00 18.29
CA ASN A 94 -22.82 -3.53 19.63
C ASN A 94 -21.82 -4.70 19.57
N SER A 95 -20.68 -4.52 20.24
CA SER A 95 -19.61 -5.49 20.40
C SER A 95 -20.07 -6.72 21.19
N THR A 96 -20.60 -7.71 20.48
CA THR A 96 -20.75 -9.08 21.02
C THR A 96 -20.33 -10.09 19.96
N PHE A 97 -19.06 -10.02 19.54
CA PHE A 97 -18.44 -11.15 18.87
C PHE A 97 -18.02 -12.15 19.95
N LYS A 98 -18.77 -13.25 20.06
CA LYS A 98 -18.36 -14.38 20.91
C LYS A 98 -17.09 -14.96 20.32
N SER A 99 -16.04 -14.97 21.15
CA SER A 99 -14.76 -15.60 20.87
C SER A 99 -14.94 -17.12 20.83
N ASP A 100 -15.09 -17.68 19.63
CA ASP A 100 -14.73 -19.08 19.39
C ASP A 100 -13.26 -19.09 18.93
N VAL A 101 -12.41 -19.53 19.87
CA VAL A 101 -10.97 -19.60 19.72
C VAL A 101 -10.61 -20.73 18.74
N ASN A 102 -10.10 -20.33 17.57
CA ASN A 102 -9.49 -21.12 16.48
C ASN A 102 -10.44 -22.00 15.64
N PRO A 103 -10.72 -21.59 14.37
CA PRO A 103 -9.74 -21.69 13.27
C PRO A 103 -9.67 -20.43 12.36
N VAL A 104 -9.91 -19.24 12.91
CA VAL A 104 -10.11 -17.99 12.12
C VAL A 104 -8.81 -17.27 11.73
N LEU A 105 -7.71 -17.50 12.46
CA LEU A 105 -6.39 -16.87 12.21
C LEU A 105 -5.85 -17.22 10.81
N ASP A 106 -5.90 -18.50 10.46
CA ASP A 106 -5.38 -18.99 9.19
C ASP A 106 -6.23 -18.52 8.01
N SER A 107 -7.55 -18.32 8.17
CA SER A 107 -8.36 -17.81 7.07
C SER A 107 -8.07 -16.35 6.77
N PHE A 108 -8.01 -15.46 7.77
CA PHE A 108 -7.82 -14.02 7.50
C PHE A 108 -6.42 -13.72 6.94
N ILE A 109 -5.37 -14.28 7.57
CA ILE A 109 -3.98 -14.08 7.14
C ILE A 109 -3.77 -14.64 5.73
N ARG A 110 -4.31 -15.84 5.44
CA ARG A 110 -4.24 -16.47 4.11
C ARG A 110 -5.05 -15.72 3.06
N GLU A 111 -6.28 -15.31 3.38
CA GLU A 111 -7.15 -14.56 2.46
C GLU A 111 -6.55 -13.20 2.08
N ASN A 112 -5.81 -12.56 3.00
CA ASN A 112 -5.11 -11.31 2.74
C ASN A 112 -3.64 -11.50 2.32
N GLY A 113 -3.13 -12.73 2.21
CA GLY A 113 -1.73 -13.01 1.87
C GLY A 113 -0.76 -12.20 2.73
N LEU A 114 -1.02 -12.13 4.04
CA LEU A 114 -0.17 -11.44 5.01
C LEU A 114 0.93 -12.38 5.48
N ASN A 115 2.13 -11.84 5.69
CA ASN A 115 3.27 -12.61 6.19
C ASN A 115 3.56 -12.19 7.63
N THR A 116 3.41 -13.12 8.57
CA THR A 116 3.63 -12.88 10.00
C THR A 116 5.11 -12.74 10.37
N LYS A 117 6.03 -13.15 9.48
CA LYS A 117 7.48 -12.97 9.65
C LYS A 117 7.98 -11.90 8.68
N VAL A 118 8.38 -10.77 9.24
CA VAL A 118 8.88 -9.60 8.51
C VAL A 118 10.40 -9.55 8.59
N GLY A 119 11.05 -9.63 7.43
CA GLY A 119 12.51 -9.50 7.32
C GLY A 119 12.95 -8.04 7.19
N THR A 120 14.25 -7.79 7.31
CA THR A 120 14.83 -6.49 6.94
C THR A 120 14.79 -6.27 5.42
N ARG A 121 14.60 -5.02 5.00
CA ARG A 121 14.68 -4.61 3.60
C ARG A 121 16.13 -4.36 3.24
N ARG A 122 16.61 -5.05 2.19
CA ARG A 122 17.82 -4.63 1.47
C ARG A 122 17.40 -3.79 0.27
N THR A 123 17.73 -2.52 0.29
CA THR A 123 17.54 -1.62 -0.86
C THR A 123 18.55 -1.99 -1.94
N HIS A 124 18.06 -2.57 -3.03
CA HIS A 124 18.86 -2.83 -4.22
C HIS A 124 18.54 -1.74 -5.25
N ASP A 125 18.69 -0.47 -4.86
CA ASP A 125 18.34 0.68 -5.69
C ASP A 125 19.13 0.68 -7.02
N TYR A 126 20.31 0.03 -7.02
CA TYR A 126 21.11 -0.21 -8.22
C TYR A 126 20.39 -1.04 -9.29
N ILE A 127 19.45 -1.93 -8.93
CA ILE A 127 18.69 -2.74 -9.89
C ILE A 127 17.70 -1.85 -10.66
N ILE A 128 17.11 -0.86 -9.99
CA ILE A 128 16.21 0.11 -10.62
C ILE A 128 17.00 0.92 -11.65
N TRP A 129 18.16 1.44 -11.25
CA TRP A 129 19.05 2.18 -12.15
C TRP A 129 19.54 1.32 -13.32
N ALA A 130 19.94 0.07 -13.08
CA ALA A 130 20.34 -0.85 -14.14
C ALA A 130 19.21 -1.11 -15.14
N THR A 131 17.97 -1.27 -14.67
CA THR A 131 16.79 -1.47 -15.53
C THR A 131 16.49 -0.23 -16.37
N ILE A 132 16.56 0.97 -15.77
CA ILE A 132 16.38 2.23 -16.49
C ILE A 132 17.44 2.41 -17.57
N VAL A 133 18.72 2.17 -17.23
CA VAL A 133 19.83 2.31 -18.18
C VAL A 133 19.67 1.33 -19.34
N LEU A 134 19.40 0.06 -19.06
CA LEU A 134 19.22 -0.96 -20.09
C LEU A 134 18.03 -0.64 -21.00
N TYR A 135 16.93 -0.13 -20.43
CA TYR A 135 15.78 0.34 -21.20
C TYR A 135 16.15 1.51 -22.13
N LEU A 136 16.80 2.56 -21.61
CA LEU A 136 17.17 3.73 -22.41
C LEU A 136 18.15 3.39 -23.53
N VAL A 137 19.10 2.47 -23.29
CA VAL A 137 19.99 1.95 -24.34
C VAL A 137 19.18 1.22 -25.42
N GLY A 138 18.18 0.43 -25.04
CA GLY A 138 17.26 -0.21 -25.97
C GLY A 138 16.47 0.78 -26.83
N VAL A 139 15.93 1.84 -26.22
CA VAL A 139 15.23 2.91 -26.94
C VAL A 139 16.17 3.64 -27.91
N TYR A 140 17.39 3.94 -27.47
CA TYR A 140 18.39 4.57 -28.34
C TYR A 140 18.75 3.68 -29.54
N ALA A 141 18.97 2.38 -29.33
CA ALA A 141 19.24 1.44 -30.40
C ALA A 141 18.06 1.32 -31.38
N ALA A 142 16.82 1.28 -30.86
CA ALA A 142 15.62 1.25 -31.67
C ALA A 142 15.47 2.52 -32.53
N ASN A 143 15.79 3.70 -31.97
CA ASN A 143 15.80 4.95 -32.74
C ASN A 143 16.78 4.91 -33.91
N GLN A 144 18.00 4.39 -33.69
CA GLN A 144 19.00 4.24 -34.76
C GLN A 144 18.59 3.24 -35.84
N LEU A 145 17.96 2.12 -35.46
CA LEU A 145 17.54 1.06 -36.39
C LEU A 145 16.30 1.43 -37.20
N LEU A 146 15.31 2.07 -36.56
CA LEU A 146 14.00 2.35 -37.15
C LEU A 146 13.87 3.79 -37.66
N SER A 147 14.89 4.62 -37.46
CA SER A 147 14.88 6.05 -37.84
C SER A 147 13.63 6.77 -37.33
N LEU A 148 13.33 6.58 -36.04
CA LEU A 148 12.14 7.17 -35.42
C LEU A 148 12.26 8.69 -35.35
N ASN A 149 11.13 9.39 -35.42
CA ASN A 149 11.11 10.82 -35.19
C ASN A 149 11.43 11.13 -33.71
N ALA A 150 11.94 12.35 -33.46
CA ALA A 150 12.29 12.79 -32.12
C ALA A 150 11.07 12.81 -31.17
N SER A 151 9.88 13.15 -31.69
CA SER A 151 8.61 13.09 -30.95
C SER A 151 8.28 11.67 -30.49
N ASP A 152 8.41 10.71 -31.39
CA ASP A 152 8.00 9.31 -31.15
C ASP A 152 8.98 8.63 -30.20
N THR A 153 10.28 8.92 -30.37
CA THR A 153 11.33 8.45 -29.48
C THR A 153 11.15 8.98 -28.05
N ALA A 154 10.83 10.26 -27.90
CA ALA A 154 10.56 10.87 -26.60
C ALA A 154 9.32 10.24 -25.94
N LEU A 155 8.25 10.01 -26.71
CA LEU A 155 7.02 9.41 -26.23
C LEU A 155 7.23 7.96 -25.78
N ILE A 156 7.96 7.14 -26.55
CA ILE A 156 8.34 5.78 -26.17
C ILE A 156 9.17 5.79 -24.89
N ALA A 157 10.19 6.66 -24.81
CA ALA A 157 11.03 6.79 -23.62
C ALA A 157 10.20 7.10 -22.36
N ILE A 158 9.30 8.09 -22.44
CA ILE A 158 8.43 8.48 -21.33
C ILE A 158 7.50 7.34 -20.94
N LEU A 159 6.80 6.71 -21.90
CA LEU A 159 5.87 5.63 -21.62
C LEU A 159 6.56 4.43 -20.96
N GLY A 160 7.73 4.01 -21.44
CA GLY A 160 8.44 2.90 -20.81
C GLY A 160 9.03 3.25 -19.45
N LEU A 161 9.50 4.48 -19.22
CA LEU A 161 9.89 4.93 -17.88
C LEU A 161 8.69 4.92 -16.92
N VAL A 162 7.51 5.35 -17.39
CA VAL A 162 6.26 5.23 -16.64
C VAL A 162 5.96 3.76 -16.35
N CYS A 163 6.04 2.85 -17.33
CA CYS A 163 5.84 1.42 -17.11
C CYS A 163 6.83 0.82 -16.10
N ILE A 164 8.11 1.21 -16.13
CA ILE A 164 9.12 0.79 -15.16
C ILE A 164 8.77 1.31 -13.78
N ALA A 165 8.39 2.59 -13.65
CA ALA A 165 7.94 3.18 -12.39
C ALA A 165 6.70 2.47 -11.84
N PHE A 166 5.71 2.17 -12.68
CA PHE A 166 4.54 1.36 -12.31
C PHE A 166 4.95 -0.05 -11.91
N GLY A 167 5.86 -0.69 -12.66
CA GLY A 167 6.45 -1.97 -12.32
C GLY A 167 6.96 -1.96 -10.88
N TYR A 168 7.83 -1.02 -10.53
CA TYR A 168 8.42 -0.88 -9.19
C TYR A 168 7.45 -0.46 -8.09
N LEU A 169 6.49 0.41 -8.38
CA LEU A 169 5.50 0.88 -7.40
C LEU A 169 4.46 -0.20 -7.06
N PHE A 170 4.05 -1.00 -8.03
CA PHE A 170 2.96 -1.96 -7.89
C PHE A 170 3.41 -3.41 -7.78
N GLY A 171 4.57 -3.74 -8.37
CA GLY A 171 5.16 -5.07 -8.31
C GLY A 171 5.36 -5.54 -6.87
N ASN A 172 4.82 -6.71 -6.55
CA ASN A 172 5.21 -7.45 -5.36
C ASN A 172 6.58 -8.08 -5.66
N TYR A 173 7.66 -7.29 -5.69
CA TYR A 173 9.00 -7.84 -5.82
C TYR A 173 9.29 -8.65 -4.56
N SER A 174 9.20 -9.97 -4.69
CA SER A 174 9.65 -10.94 -3.69
C SER A 174 11.19 -11.05 -3.63
N PHE A 175 11.91 -10.25 -4.42
CA PHE A 175 13.36 -10.20 -4.52
C PHE A 175 14.08 -9.76 -3.22
N PHE A 176 13.34 -9.44 -2.16
CA PHE A 176 13.89 -8.94 -0.89
C PHE A 176 14.14 -10.01 0.18
N ARG A 177 14.10 -11.31 -0.15
CA ARG A 177 14.44 -12.38 0.80
C ARG A 177 15.95 -12.60 0.91
N SER A 178 16.63 -11.79 1.72
CA SER A 178 17.90 -12.19 2.38
C SER A 178 18.28 -11.30 3.58
N GLY A 179 17.28 -10.81 4.31
CA GLY A 179 17.46 -10.19 5.63
C GLY A 179 17.00 -11.16 6.73
N GLY A 180 17.68 -11.15 7.89
CA GLY A 180 17.19 -11.85 9.08
C GLY A 180 15.78 -11.37 9.48
N ILE A 181 15.11 -12.12 10.35
CA ILE A 181 13.78 -11.75 10.86
C ILE A 181 13.95 -10.50 11.73
N ALA A 182 13.36 -9.40 11.28
CA ALA A 182 13.36 -8.13 12.00
C ALA A 182 12.17 -8.04 12.97
N MET A 183 11.04 -8.64 12.56
CA MET A 183 9.80 -8.63 13.31
C MET A 183 9.01 -9.91 13.06
N GLU A 184 8.37 -10.42 14.11
CA GLU A 184 7.52 -11.61 14.04
C GLU A 184 6.24 -11.42 14.85
N PHE A 185 5.11 -11.79 14.26
CA PHE A 185 3.79 -11.78 14.87
C PHE A 185 3.43 -13.20 15.29
N THR A 186 3.42 -13.46 16.59
CA THR A 186 2.95 -14.74 17.16
C THR A 186 1.66 -14.51 17.96
N PRO A 187 0.87 -15.56 18.23
CA PRO A 187 -0.33 -15.45 19.07
C PRO A 187 -0.04 -14.88 20.47
N GLU A 188 1.15 -15.08 21.00
CA GLU A 188 1.53 -14.68 22.35
C GLU A 188 2.06 -13.24 22.40
N ALA A 189 2.79 -12.81 21.37
CA ALA A 189 3.48 -11.53 21.39
C ALA A 189 3.85 -11.01 19.98
N LEU A 190 4.13 -9.72 19.93
CA LEU A 190 4.88 -9.07 18.87
C LEU A 190 6.37 -9.09 19.24
N ILE A 191 7.20 -9.69 18.38
CA ILE A 191 8.66 -9.72 18.54
C ILE A 191 9.27 -8.67 17.62
N VAL A 192 10.00 -7.70 18.16
CA VAL A 192 10.68 -6.63 17.38
C VAL A 192 12.07 -6.38 17.94
N HIS A 193 13.12 -6.49 17.12
CA HIS A 193 14.51 -6.18 17.53
C HIS A 193 14.90 -6.81 18.89
N HIS A 194 14.60 -8.10 19.08
CA HIS A 194 14.80 -8.87 20.32
C HIS A 194 13.93 -8.50 21.53
N LYS A 195 13.01 -7.54 21.41
CA LYS A 195 11.98 -7.27 22.41
C LYS A 195 10.75 -8.13 22.14
N VAL A 196 10.21 -8.74 23.19
CA VAL A 196 8.96 -9.49 23.16
C VAL A 196 7.88 -8.64 23.82
N LEU A 197 6.90 -8.20 23.05
CA LEU A 197 5.79 -7.36 23.51
C LEU A 197 4.50 -8.17 23.47
N SER A 198 4.04 -8.62 24.62
CA SER A 198 2.76 -9.31 24.74
C SER A 198 1.60 -8.41 24.30
N TRP A 199 0.59 -8.98 23.63
CA TRP A 199 -0.50 -8.22 23.02
C TRP A 199 -1.38 -7.46 24.03
N ASP A 200 -1.43 -7.92 25.27
CA ASP A 200 -2.06 -7.24 26.41
C ASP A 200 -1.33 -5.95 26.81
N LYS A 201 -0.01 -5.90 26.65
CA LYS A 201 0.82 -4.72 27.00
C LYS A 201 0.83 -3.64 25.94
N ILE A 202 0.50 -3.97 24.69
CA ILE A 202 0.44 -2.99 23.59
C ILE A 202 -0.82 -2.14 23.79
N ILE A 203 -0.65 -0.83 23.95
CA ILE A 203 -1.75 0.11 24.18
C ILE A 203 -2.37 0.49 22.84
N ASP A 204 -1.55 1.06 21.97
CA ASP A 204 -1.95 1.57 20.67
C ASP A 204 -0.73 1.71 19.74
N TRP A 205 -0.97 1.98 18.46
CA TRP A 205 0.05 2.35 17.50
C TRP A 205 -0.38 3.54 16.64
N GLN A 206 0.61 4.27 16.14
CA GLN A 206 0.42 5.41 15.25
C GLN A 206 1.34 5.29 14.05
N TYR A 207 0.77 5.42 12.86
CA TYR A 207 1.55 5.59 11.64
C TYR A 207 1.99 7.05 11.53
N ASN A 208 3.30 7.28 11.51
CA ASN A 208 3.88 8.59 11.28
C ASN A 208 4.21 8.70 9.80
N ARG A 209 3.46 9.55 9.10
CA ARG A 209 3.71 9.85 7.70
C ARG A 209 5.07 10.55 7.56
N ARG A 210 5.75 10.25 6.45
CA ARG A 210 7.01 10.89 6.06
C ARG A 210 6.87 12.42 6.07
N ASP A 211 7.69 13.09 6.87
CA ASP A 211 7.95 14.53 6.74
C ASP A 211 9.20 14.75 5.88
N ALA A 212 9.46 15.99 5.44
CA ALA A 212 10.54 16.34 4.51
C ALA A 212 11.93 15.81 4.91
N THR A 213 12.15 15.51 6.20
CA THR A 213 13.42 15.09 6.78
C THR A 213 13.44 13.67 7.33
N ASN A 214 12.28 13.02 7.53
CA ASN A 214 12.17 11.74 8.25
C ASN A 214 11.48 10.67 7.41
N ASN A 215 11.94 9.41 7.52
CA ASN A 215 11.29 8.29 6.86
C ASN A 215 9.96 7.92 7.55
N SER A 216 8.99 7.39 6.79
CA SER A 216 7.74 6.89 7.38
C SER A 216 8.02 5.83 8.43
N SER A 217 7.31 5.91 9.55
CA SER A 217 7.52 5.00 10.68
C SER A 217 6.21 4.61 11.34
N VAL A 218 6.23 3.56 12.15
CA VAL A 218 5.13 3.18 13.03
C VAL A 218 5.63 3.23 14.46
N THR A 219 4.98 4.04 15.29
CA THR A 219 5.27 4.09 16.72
C THR A 219 4.29 3.20 17.45
N ILE A 220 4.80 2.23 18.22
CA ILE A 220 4.00 1.35 19.07
C ILE A 220 4.14 1.83 20.51
N TYR A 221 3.02 2.14 21.15
CA TYR A 221 2.93 2.50 22.56
C TYR A 221 2.58 1.26 23.38
N TYR A 222 3.31 1.01 24.45
CA TYR A 222 3.14 -0.18 25.29
C TYR A 222 3.47 0.10 26.76
N TYR A 223 2.90 -0.70 27.65
CA TYR A 223 3.26 -0.71 29.06
C TYR A 223 4.52 -1.55 29.30
N ASN A 224 5.50 -0.95 29.99
CA ASN A 224 6.65 -1.69 30.50
C ASN A 224 6.23 -2.57 31.71
N THR A 225 7.15 -3.40 32.23
CA THR A 225 6.97 -4.18 33.46
C THR A 225 6.53 -3.36 34.68
N TYR A 226 6.84 -2.06 34.70
CA TYR A 226 6.46 -1.12 35.75
C TYR A 226 5.18 -0.32 35.45
N LEU A 227 4.39 -0.71 34.45
CA LEU A 227 3.18 -0.01 33.99
C LEU A 227 3.41 1.42 33.49
N GLU A 228 4.66 1.78 33.19
CA GLU A 228 5.00 3.03 32.51
C GLU A 228 4.75 2.91 31.01
N VAL A 229 4.17 3.95 30.41
CA VAL A 229 4.00 4.06 28.96
C VAL A 229 5.36 4.29 28.31
N LYS A 230 5.74 3.38 27.42
CA LYS A 230 6.93 3.50 26.56
C LYS A 230 6.52 3.41 25.10
N SER A 231 7.40 3.90 24.23
CA SER A 231 7.22 3.80 22.79
C SER A 231 8.40 3.08 22.12
N ILE A 232 8.13 2.37 21.05
CA ILE A 232 9.13 1.85 20.11
C ILE A 232 8.79 2.39 18.74
N ASN A 233 9.74 3.08 18.13
CA ASN A 233 9.63 3.58 16.76
C ASN A 233 10.21 2.55 15.78
N ILE A 234 9.41 2.19 14.77
CA ILE A 234 9.76 1.19 13.76
C ILE A 234 9.79 1.89 12.40
N GLU A 235 10.97 2.01 11.84
CA GLU A 235 11.17 2.65 10.54
C GLU A 235 10.79 1.71 9.40
N LEU A 236 9.80 2.08 8.59
CA LEU A 236 9.25 1.18 7.57
C LEU A 236 10.25 0.91 6.43
N PHE A 237 11.17 1.82 6.16
CA PHE A 237 12.16 1.62 5.10
C PHE A 237 13.14 0.49 5.42
N GLN A 238 13.33 0.18 6.70
CA GLN A 238 14.20 -0.91 7.16
C GLN A 238 13.52 -2.28 7.08
N LEU A 239 12.19 -2.32 6.91
CA LEU A 239 11.39 -3.54 6.92
C LEU A 239 10.91 -3.92 5.52
N ASN A 240 10.93 -5.21 5.23
CA ASN A 240 10.36 -5.77 4.01
C ASN A 240 8.85 -6.02 4.18
N ILE A 241 8.11 -4.97 4.55
CA ILE A 241 6.65 -4.99 4.68
C ILE A 241 6.07 -3.66 4.19
N ARG A 242 4.91 -3.71 3.54
CA ARG A 242 4.17 -2.49 3.17
C ARG A 242 3.44 -1.95 4.39
N LYS A 243 3.23 -0.63 4.47
CA LYS A 243 2.53 0.00 5.61
C LYS A 243 1.15 -0.60 5.88
N ILE A 244 0.36 -0.86 4.83
CA ILE A 244 -0.98 -1.46 4.94
C ILE A 244 -0.89 -2.85 5.57
N ASP A 245 0.05 -3.67 5.09
CA ASP A 245 0.25 -5.03 5.57
C ASP A 245 0.67 -5.03 7.05
N LEU A 246 1.51 -4.08 7.48
CA LEU A 246 1.95 -3.96 8.88
C LEU A 246 0.82 -3.52 9.81
N VAL A 247 0.07 -2.48 9.44
CA VAL A 247 -1.06 -1.99 10.24
C VAL A 247 -2.16 -3.03 10.32
N LEU A 248 -2.44 -3.74 9.21
CA LEU A 248 -3.39 -4.86 9.21
C LEU A 248 -2.98 -5.97 10.18
N LEU A 249 -1.70 -6.34 10.22
CA LEU A 249 -1.20 -7.36 11.15
C LEU A 249 -1.30 -6.88 12.60
N LEU A 250 -0.93 -5.64 12.90
CA LEU A 250 -1.05 -5.06 14.25
C LEU A 250 -2.50 -5.02 14.71
N SER A 251 -3.42 -4.50 13.88
CA SER A 251 -4.87 -4.48 14.17
C SER A 251 -5.41 -5.88 14.40
N HIS A 252 -5.14 -6.81 13.48
CA HIS A 252 -5.66 -8.16 13.56
C HIS A 252 -5.20 -8.91 14.81
N PHE A 253 -3.90 -8.90 15.09
CA PHE A 253 -3.36 -9.61 16.26
C PHE A 253 -3.76 -8.95 17.58
N LYS A 254 -3.82 -7.62 17.65
CA LYS A 254 -4.30 -6.93 18.85
C LYS A 254 -5.78 -7.22 19.11
N GLU A 255 -6.63 -7.20 18.08
CA GLU A 255 -8.06 -7.50 18.23
C GLU A 255 -8.29 -8.97 18.62
N THR A 256 -7.46 -9.89 18.10
CA THR A 256 -7.59 -11.33 18.35
C THR A 256 -7.00 -11.77 19.70
N TYR A 257 -5.84 -11.21 20.10
CA TYR A 257 -5.04 -11.69 21.23
C TYR A 257 -4.81 -10.65 22.32
N GLY A 258 -5.05 -9.37 22.03
CA GLY A 258 -5.08 -8.33 23.04
C GLY A 258 -6.30 -8.55 23.91
N LYS A 259 -6.13 -9.22 25.05
CA LYS A 259 -7.17 -9.26 26.08
C LYS A 259 -7.55 -7.82 26.38
N ASN A 260 -8.83 -7.49 26.20
CA ASN A 260 -9.35 -6.22 26.66
C ASN A 260 -9.15 -6.18 28.18
N ILE A 261 -8.14 -5.43 28.63
CA ILE A 261 -8.06 -5.02 30.03
C ILE A 261 -9.08 -3.89 30.16
N TYR A 262 -10.35 -4.26 30.33
CA TYR A 262 -11.37 -3.40 30.92
C TYR A 262 -11.40 -3.67 32.42
#